data_AF-E0RTU5-F1
#
_entry.id   AF-E0RTU5-F1
#
_cell.length_a   1.000
_cell.length_b   1.000
_cell.length_c   1.000
_cell.angle_alpha   90.00
_cell.angle_beta   90.00
_cell.angle_gamma   90.00
#
_symmetry.space_group_name_H-M   'P 1'
#
loop_
_entity.id
_entity.type
_entity.pdbx_description
1 polymer ?
#
loop_
_entity_poly.entity_id
_entity_poly.type
_entity_poly.pdbx_seq_one_letter_code
_entity_poly.pdbx_strand_id
1 'polypeptide(L)'
;MESRKGIVRSMILPVVLLFLGTVVLVSMLGCKTVYSPEADQKLVEEALGRIRIETPPNRNVTRPLVLAHYMPWYEAVVDPDHPENEYFGWHWHMGFFDPYTVGPDGKREIASHYYPLTGPYDSRDPDLIEYQLLLMKMAGIDGVIVDWYGIKDALDYGFIHEATQALFQKIEEAGLKFVVCYEDQTIRHMIDTDYIKSTEAVDHGKEVFSWLEANWFQSPSYVKIEGRPVVMVFGPQYFTSASEWDAIFSGLAVRPYLVTLDAHLENAADTLYPWPPMYLSGGGELSILNVVDYLNGFYAKTNQKEHLIATAFPRFHDIYREAGVGPSYGYLADLAGGTFHVTFIAAVRAVPDIVQIATWNDYGEGTVIEPTEEYGYRDLEYLQEWRKSVEAGFPFSKADLRIPLGVFTLRKQGNTDPRIDQLVSAVFAGQVETARSLAQELGL
;
A
#
# COMPACT_ATOMS: atom_id res chain seq x y z
N MET A 1 -21.01 -17.10 61.74
CA MET A 1 -21.75 -18.12 60.97
C MET A 1 -20.91 -18.45 59.75
N GLU A 2 -19.81 -19.19 59.88
CA GLU A 2 -19.77 -20.67 59.96
C GLU A 2 -20.65 -21.33 58.88
N SER A 3 -20.02 -21.79 57.78
CA SER A 3 -19.72 -23.21 57.52
C SER A 3 -20.80 -23.84 56.61
N ARG A 4 -20.56 -24.67 55.59
CA ARG A 4 -19.66 -25.82 55.47
C ARG A 4 -19.33 -26.15 54.01
N LYS A 5 -18.11 -26.66 53.85
CA LYS A 5 -17.59 -27.49 52.75
C LYS A 5 -18.29 -28.86 52.70
N GLY A 6 -18.23 -29.53 51.54
CA GLY A 6 -18.51 -30.98 51.42
C GLY A 6 -18.25 -31.54 50.03
N ILE A 7 -17.02 -32.00 49.79
CA ILE A 7 -16.54 -32.82 48.66
C ILE A 7 -16.92 -34.30 48.93
N VAL A 8 -17.11 -35.16 47.90
CA VAL A 8 -16.40 -36.45 47.65
C VAL A 8 -17.00 -37.23 46.45
N ARG A 9 -16.07 -37.62 45.55
CA ARG A 9 -15.98 -38.68 44.49
C ARG A 9 -16.73 -40.02 44.81
N SER A 10 -16.98 -41.03 43.96
CA SER A 10 -16.42 -41.57 42.71
C SER A 10 -17.25 -42.80 42.23
N MET A 11 -17.31 -43.01 40.90
CA MET A 11 -17.38 -44.26 40.09
C MET A 11 -18.28 -45.45 40.45
N ILE A 12 -19.04 -45.94 39.45
CA ILE A 12 -19.00 -47.30 38.84
C ILE A 12 -19.85 -47.31 37.54
N LEU A 13 -19.29 -47.82 36.42
CA LEU A 13 -19.90 -48.16 35.11
C LEU A 13 -20.42 -49.64 35.16
N PRO A 14 -21.03 -50.27 34.12
CA PRO A 14 -21.81 -49.82 32.95
C PRO A 14 -23.17 -50.57 32.79
N VAL A 15 -24.11 -50.07 31.97
CA VAL A 15 -25.11 -50.92 31.29
C VAL A 15 -25.27 -50.47 29.85
N VAL A 16 -24.96 -51.40 28.95
CA VAL A 16 -25.18 -51.35 27.50
C VAL A 16 -26.66 -51.58 27.21
N LEU A 17 -27.30 -50.69 26.47
CA LEU A 17 -28.50 -51.03 25.70
C LEU A 17 -28.52 -50.24 24.38
N LEU A 18 -28.38 -50.98 23.28
CA LEU A 18 -28.66 -50.53 21.92
C LEU A 18 -30.14 -50.14 21.79
N PHE A 19 -30.41 -48.95 21.26
CA PHE A 19 -31.64 -48.68 20.53
C PHE A 19 -31.31 -47.86 19.29
N LEU A 20 -31.50 -48.47 18.11
CA LEU A 20 -31.57 -47.77 16.84
C LEU A 20 -32.80 -46.87 16.85
N GLY A 21 -32.57 -45.55 16.77
CA GLY A 21 -33.61 -44.54 16.58
C GLY A 21 -33.10 -43.51 15.58
N THR A 22 -33.72 -43.51 14.41
CA THR A 22 -33.44 -42.62 13.28
C THR A 22 -33.57 -41.15 13.72
N VAL A 23 -32.45 -40.46 13.87
CA VAL A 23 -32.45 -39.00 14.06
C VAL A 23 -32.59 -38.37 12.68
N VAL A 24 -33.76 -37.80 12.42
CA VAL A 24 -33.95 -36.80 11.36
C VAL A 24 -33.21 -35.55 11.82
N LEU A 25 -31.99 -35.37 11.32
CA LEU A 25 -31.26 -34.12 11.46
C LEU A 25 -31.92 -33.11 10.52
N VAL A 26 -32.71 -32.19 11.08
CA VAL A 26 -33.13 -30.99 10.37
C VAL A 26 -31.89 -30.10 10.28
N SER A 27 -31.15 -30.22 9.18
CA SER A 27 -30.08 -29.29 8.84
C SER A 27 -30.70 -27.92 8.53
N MET A 28 -30.48 -26.94 9.40
CA MET A 28 -30.57 -25.54 8.99
C MET A 28 -29.46 -25.30 7.97
N LEU A 29 -29.82 -25.33 6.69
CA LEU A 29 -28.99 -24.93 5.57
C LEU A 29 -28.75 -23.41 5.66
N GLY A 30 -27.76 -23.01 6.46
CA GLY A 30 -27.00 -21.81 6.17
C GLY A 30 -26.20 -22.08 4.90
N CYS A 31 -26.49 -21.36 3.82
CA CYS A 31 -25.74 -21.43 2.58
C CYS A 31 -24.32 -20.92 2.87
N LYS A 32 -23.41 -21.81 3.30
CA LYS A 32 -21.98 -21.54 3.24
C LYS A 32 -21.62 -21.61 1.77
N THR A 33 -21.34 -20.47 1.15
CA THR A 33 -20.66 -20.42 -0.13
C THR A 33 -19.39 -21.25 0.00
N VAL A 34 -19.36 -22.39 -0.69
CA VAL A 34 -18.16 -23.23 -0.73
C VAL A 34 -17.15 -22.49 -1.60
N TYR A 35 -16.04 -22.07 -0.99
CA TYR A 35 -14.90 -21.55 -1.73
C TYR A 35 -14.51 -22.57 -2.82
N SER A 36 -14.48 -22.11 -4.07
CA SER A 36 -14.14 -22.95 -5.23
C SER A 36 -13.06 -22.24 -6.04
N PRO A 37 -11.79 -22.70 -5.95
CA PRO A 37 -10.70 -22.18 -6.78
C PRO A 37 -11.02 -22.17 -8.28
N GLU A 38 -11.80 -23.17 -8.73
CA GLU A 38 -12.23 -23.30 -10.13
C GLU A 38 -13.23 -22.22 -10.54
N ALA A 39 -14.06 -21.74 -9.61
CA ALA A 39 -14.97 -20.63 -9.85
C ALA A 39 -14.23 -19.29 -9.91
N ASP A 40 -13.29 -19.07 -8.98
CA ASP A 40 -12.44 -17.88 -8.97
C ASP A 40 -11.62 -17.77 -10.26
N GLN A 41 -10.99 -18.88 -10.69
CA GLN A 41 -10.23 -18.89 -11.94
C GLN A 41 -11.10 -18.54 -13.15
N LYS A 42 -12.30 -19.12 -13.26
CA LYS A 42 -13.24 -18.79 -14.35
C LYS A 42 -13.64 -17.32 -14.34
N LEU A 43 -13.86 -16.76 -13.15
CA LEU A 43 -14.21 -15.35 -13.00
C LEU A 43 -13.06 -14.44 -13.43
N VAL A 44 -11.81 -14.81 -13.10
CA VAL A 44 -10.60 -14.10 -13.55
C VAL A 44 -10.45 -14.18 -15.07
N GLU A 45 -10.63 -15.36 -15.67
CA GLU A 45 -10.60 -15.55 -17.13
C GLU A 45 -11.67 -14.71 -17.83
N GLU A 46 -12.88 -14.67 -17.28
CA GLU A 46 -13.97 -13.82 -17.77
C GLU A 46 -13.60 -12.33 -17.67
N ALA A 47 -13.06 -11.89 -16.53
CA ALA A 47 -12.64 -10.51 -16.31
C ALA A 47 -11.56 -10.08 -17.32
N LEU A 48 -10.53 -10.89 -17.53
CA LEU A 48 -9.51 -10.67 -18.56
C LEU A 48 -10.13 -10.58 -19.97
N GLY A 49 -11.10 -11.47 -20.24
CA GLY A 49 -11.88 -11.50 -21.47
C GLY A 49 -12.79 -10.29 -21.68
N ARG A 50 -13.07 -9.50 -20.63
CA ARG A 50 -13.88 -8.26 -20.67
C ARG A 50 -13.06 -6.98 -20.75
N ILE A 51 -11.74 -7.03 -20.64
CA ILE A 51 -10.90 -5.83 -20.82
C ILE A 51 -11.01 -5.36 -22.29
N ARG A 52 -11.40 -4.09 -22.48
CA ARG A 52 -11.65 -3.41 -23.76
C ARG A 52 -10.90 -2.08 -23.84
N ILE A 53 -9.64 -2.10 -23.43
CA ILE A 53 -8.76 -0.92 -23.48
C ILE A 53 -8.11 -0.87 -24.86
N GLU A 54 -8.46 0.16 -25.62
CA GLU A 54 -7.88 0.41 -26.94
C GLU A 54 -6.45 0.91 -26.82
N THR A 55 -5.61 0.61 -27.80
CA THR A 55 -4.27 1.19 -27.87
C THR A 55 -4.37 2.70 -28.09
N PRO A 56 -3.78 3.52 -27.22
CA PRO A 56 -3.82 4.98 -27.38
C PRO A 56 -3.08 5.42 -28.64
N PRO A 57 -3.60 6.43 -29.37
CA PRO A 57 -2.98 6.91 -30.60
C PRO A 57 -1.68 7.69 -30.35
N ASN A 58 -1.54 8.29 -29.17
CA ASN A 58 -0.49 9.27 -28.85
C ASN A 58 0.55 8.77 -27.84
N ARG A 59 0.44 7.52 -27.36
CA ARG A 59 1.34 6.95 -26.34
C ARG A 59 2.05 5.71 -26.87
N ASN A 60 3.36 5.68 -26.69
CA ASN A 60 4.22 4.58 -27.12
C ASN A 60 5.27 4.25 -26.05
N VAL A 61 4.81 4.05 -24.81
CA VAL A 61 5.65 3.66 -23.68
C VAL A 61 5.84 2.15 -23.71
N THR A 62 7.09 1.70 -23.88
CA THR A 62 7.40 0.26 -23.93
C THR A 62 7.58 -0.36 -22.55
N ARG A 63 7.96 0.45 -21.56
CA ARG A 63 8.30 0.01 -20.20
C ARG A 63 7.92 1.13 -19.22
N PRO A 64 6.68 1.14 -18.68
CA PRO A 64 6.27 2.16 -17.72
C PRO A 64 7.09 2.05 -16.44
N LEU A 65 7.23 3.18 -15.72
CA LEU A 65 7.66 3.13 -14.33
C LEU A 65 6.59 2.39 -13.52
N VAL A 66 7.00 1.52 -12.61
CA VAL A 66 6.12 0.90 -11.62
C VAL A 66 6.42 1.56 -10.29
N LEU A 67 5.49 2.35 -9.77
CA LEU A 67 5.64 3.04 -8.49
C LEU A 67 4.61 2.53 -7.49
N ALA A 68 5.02 2.21 -6.27
CA ALA A 68 4.10 1.77 -5.24
C ALA A 68 3.57 2.97 -4.44
N HIS A 69 2.25 3.06 -4.28
CA HIS A 69 1.63 4.08 -3.44
C HIS A 69 1.92 3.77 -1.97
N TYR A 70 2.54 4.69 -1.25
CA TYR A 70 3.20 4.43 0.04
C TYR A 70 2.63 5.33 1.12
N MET A 71 2.26 4.70 2.24
CA MET A 71 1.72 5.34 3.42
C MET A 71 2.81 5.53 4.49
N PRO A 72 3.24 6.78 4.78
CA PRO A 72 4.34 7.06 5.69
C PRO A 72 3.93 7.25 7.16
N TRP A 73 2.73 6.82 7.56
CA TRP A 73 2.07 7.24 8.82
C TRP A 73 2.06 6.21 9.96
N TYR A 74 2.77 5.09 9.82
CA TYR A 74 2.81 4.06 10.85
C TYR A 74 3.86 4.41 11.91
N GLU A 75 3.47 4.48 13.17
CA GLU A 75 4.39 4.73 14.28
C GLU A 75 4.41 3.51 15.21
N ALA A 76 5.53 2.82 15.34
CA ALA A 76 5.70 1.76 16.32
C ALA A 76 7.12 1.77 16.90
N VAL A 77 7.27 2.29 18.11
CA VAL A 77 8.49 2.12 18.89
C VAL A 77 8.33 0.81 19.64
N VAL A 78 9.10 -0.21 19.23
CA VAL A 78 9.12 -1.53 19.88
C VAL A 78 10.51 -1.75 20.46
N ASP A 79 10.59 -1.82 21.79
CA ASP A 79 11.83 -2.16 22.51
C ASP A 79 11.57 -3.38 23.40
N PRO A 80 12.03 -4.58 22.99
CA PRO A 80 11.85 -5.79 23.78
C PRO A 80 12.51 -5.76 25.17
N ASP A 81 13.57 -4.95 25.34
CA ASP A 81 14.28 -4.82 26.61
C ASP A 81 13.60 -3.80 27.53
N HIS A 82 12.83 -2.87 26.97
CA HIS A 82 12.08 -1.84 27.69
C HIS A 82 10.64 -1.73 27.17
N PRO A 83 9.80 -2.77 27.38
CA PRO A 83 8.42 -2.79 26.88
C PRO A 83 7.57 -1.63 27.43
N GLU A 84 7.95 -1.04 28.56
CA GLU A 84 7.32 0.15 29.13
C GLU A 84 7.49 1.43 28.30
N ASN A 85 8.46 1.44 27.37
CA ASN A 85 8.73 2.55 26.46
C ASN A 85 8.12 2.33 25.08
N GLU A 86 7.38 1.24 24.88
CA GLU A 86 6.70 1.00 23.61
C GLU A 86 5.68 2.10 23.32
N TYR A 87 5.53 2.43 22.04
CA TYR A 87 4.56 3.39 21.56
C TYR A 87 4.00 2.93 20.22
N PHE A 88 2.69 3.08 20.05
CA PHE A 88 1.99 2.82 18.78
C PHE A 88 1.12 4.02 18.42
N GLY A 89 1.31 4.53 17.20
CA GLY A 89 0.56 5.66 16.65
C GLY A 89 -0.81 5.25 16.10
N TRP A 90 -1.55 6.26 15.59
CA TRP A 90 -2.97 6.09 15.30
C TRP A 90 -3.30 5.00 14.30
N HIS A 91 -2.46 4.85 13.27
CA HIS A 91 -2.70 3.90 12.20
C HIS A 91 -2.55 2.43 12.60
N TRP A 92 -1.90 2.11 13.74
CA TRP A 92 -1.89 0.73 14.26
C TRP A 92 -3.04 0.42 15.21
N HIS A 93 -3.71 1.41 15.79
CA HIS A 93 -4.75 1.19 16.79
C HIS A 93 -6.16 1.57 16.31
N MET A 94 -6.28 2.61 15.48
CA MET A 94 -7.52 3.29 15.10
C MET A 94 -8.49 3.63 16.27
N GLY A 95 -8.00 3.65 17.51
CA GLY A 95 -8.78 3.96 18.71
C GLY A 95 -9.59 2.78 19.25
N PHE A 96 -9.47 1.59 18.64
CA PHE A 96 -10.21 0.40 19.01
C PHE A 96 -9.31 -0.81 19.30
N PHE A 97 -8.31 -1.05 18.44
CA PHE A 97 -7.35 -2.13 18.61
C PHE A 97 -6.26 -1.73 19.60
N ASP A 98 -5.73 -2.70 20.35
CA ASP A 98 -4.71 -2.49 21.36
C ASP A 98 -3.37 -3.19 21.00
N PRO A 99 -2.46 -2.51 20.28
CA PRO A 99 -1.18 -3.09 19.87
C PRO A 99 -0.24 -3.46 21.03
N TYR A 100 -0.54 -3.03 22.26
CA TYR A 100 0.20 -3.44 23.45
C TYR A 100 -0.21 -4.84 23.93
N THR A 101 -1.38 -5.33 23.49
CA THR A 101 -1.83 -6.69 23.75
C THR A 101 -1.23 -7.64 22.72
N VAL A 102 -0.50 -8.65 23.22
CA VAL A 102 0.10 -9.72 22.40
C VAL A 102 -0.69 -11.02 22.61
N GLY A 103 -1.23 -11.55 21.51
CA GLY A 103 -1.99 -12.79 21.47
C GLY A 103 -1.12 -14.04 21.69
N PRO A 104 -1.75 -15.21 21.90
CA PRO A 104 -1.04 -16.48 22.11
C PRO A 104 -0.18 -16.94 20.92
N ASP A 105 -0.45 -16.42 19.73
CA ASP A 105 0.30 -16.63 18.49
C ASP A 105 1.51 -15.68 18.35
N GLY A 106 1.73 -14.80 19.33
CA GLY A 106 2.80 -13.81 19.34
C GLY A 106 2.48 -12.52 18.57
N LYS A 107 1.26 -12.37 18.06
CA LYS A 107 0.84 -11.19 17.29
C LYS A 107 0.24 -10.12 18.18
N ARG A 108 0.53 -8.86 17.84
CA ARG A 108 -0.12 -7.68 18.43
C ARG A 108 -1.51 -7.48 17.84
N GLU A 109 -2.46 -7.00 18.65
CA GLU A 109 -3.79 -6.62 18.17
C GLU A 109 -3.72 -5.27 17.43
N ILE A 110 -3.61 -5.31 16.10
CA ILE A 110 -3.48 -4.12 15.25
C ILE A 110 -4.72 -3.87 14.41
N ALA A 111 -4.91 -2.62 13.98
CA ALA A 111 -5.96 -2.19 13.08
C ALA A 111 -5.69 -2.60 11.63
N SER A 112 -5.65 -3.91 11.38
CA SER A 112 -5.55 -4.48 10.04
C SER A 112 -6.03 -5.92 10.00
N HIS A 113 -6.53 -6.34 8.84
CA HIS A 113 -6.78 -7.75 8.51
C HIS A 113 -5.52 -8.51 8.08
N TYR A 114 -4.40 -7.80 7.87
CA TYR A 114 -3.18 -8.38 7.32
C TYR A 114 -1.98 -8.04 8.19
N TYR A 115 -1.17 -9.05 8.53
CA TYR A 115 -0.06 -8.89 9.46
C TYR A 115 1.27 -8.75 8.70
N PRO A 116 1.99 -7.60 8.80
CA PRO A 116 3.30 -7.44 8.16
C PRO A 116 4.28 -8.53 8.59
N LEU A 117 5.11 -9.05 7.67
CA LEU A 117 6.15 -10.03 8.05
C LEU A 117 7.19 -9.45 9.04
N THR A 118 7.32 -8.14 9.10
CA THR A 118 8.17 -7.41 10.06
C THR A 118 7.50 -7.21 11.42
N GLY A 119 6.21 -7.52 11.56
CA GLY A 119 5.36 -6.98 12.61
C GLY A 119 5.04 -5.48 12.40
N PRO A 120 4.23 -4.86 13.29
CA PRO A 120 3.98 -3.43 13.24
C PRO A 120 5.28 -2.65 13.45
N TYR A 121 5.42 -1.55 12.71
CA TYR A 121 6.68 -0.84 12.54
C TYR A 121 6.52 0.68 12.62
N ASP A 122 7.63 1.41 12.82
CA ASP A 122 7.71 2.87 12.67
C ASP A 122 8.24 3.21 11.26
N SER A 123 7.51 4.03 10.52
CA SER A 123 7.85 4.45 9.15
C SER A 123 9.14 5.27 9.05
N ARG A 124 9.72 5.74 10.17
CA ARG A 124 11.03 6.41 10.24
C ARG A 124 12.18 5.44 10.53
N ASP A 125 11.89 4.18 10.85
CA ASP A 125 12.91 3.18 11.17
C ASP A 125 13.81 2.95 9.94
N PRO A 126 15.11 3.29 10.02
CA PRO A 126 16.02 3.18 8.87
C PRO A 126 16.19 1.73 8.39
N ASP A 127 16.03 0.74 9.27
CA ASP A 127 16.15 -0.68 8.91
C ASP A 127 14.89 -1.15 8.18
N LEU A 128 13.71 -0.65 8.56
CA LEU A 128 12.46 -0.89 7.85
C LEU A 128 12.51 -0.28 6.45
N ILE A 129 12.89 1.00 6.36
CA ILE A 129 13.01 1.68 5.07
C ILE A 129 13.96 0.90 4.16
N GLU A 130 15.11 0.46 4.68
CA GLU A 130 16.03 -0.39 3.93
C GLU A 130 15.40 -1.71 3.47
N TYR A 131 14.71 -2.41 4.36
CA TYR A 131 13.95 -3.63 4.04
C TYR A 131 12.99 -3.42 2.87
N GLN A 132 12.15 -2.38 2.94
CA GLN A 132 11.13 -2.10 1.93
C GLN A 132 11.76 -1.70 0.59
N LEU A 133 12.79 -0.87 0.59
CA LEU A 133 13.47 -0.45 -0.63
C LEU A 133 14.25 -1.61 -1.30
N LEU A 134 14.85 -2.51 -0.52
CA LEU A 134 15.44 -3.74 -1.05
C LEU A 134 14.37 -4.60 -1.74
N LEU A 135 13.21 -4.80 -1.11
CA LEU A 135 12.10 -5.54 -1.70
C LEU A 135 11.60 -4.90 -2.98
N MET A 136 11.37 -3.58 -2.99
CA MET A 136 10.92 -2.86 -4.18
C MET A 136 11.90 -3.07 -5.34
N LYS A 137 13.20 -2.90 -5.09
CA LYS A 137 14.23 -3.08 -6.12
C LYS A 137 14.27 -4.51 -6.66
N MET A 138 14.19 -5.52 -5.77
CA MET A 138 14.19 -6.93 -6.15
C MET A 138 12.89 -7.36 -6.86
N ALA A 139 11.76 -6.72 -6.55
CA ALA A 139 10.47 -6.97 -7.18
C ALA A 139 10.31 -6.28 -8.54
N GLY A 140 11.20 -5.35 -8.88
CA GLY A 140 11.11 -4.58 -10.13
C GLY A 140 10.21 -3.35 -10.04
N ILE A 141 9.93 -2.87 -8.83
CA ILE A 141 9.30 -1.58 -8.53
C ILE A 141 10.41 -0.51 -8.63
N ASP A 142 10.16 0.57 -9.36
CA ASP A 142 11.17 1.62 -9.60
C ASP A 142 11.16 2.72 -8.55
N GLY A 143 10.18 2.74 -7.66
CA GLY A 143 10.03 3.82 -6.71
C GLY A 143 8.68 3.86 -6.04
N VAL A 144 8.38 5.01 -5.45
CA VAL A 144 7.17 5.23 -4.64
C VAL A 144 6.40 6.48 -5.08
N ILE A 145 5.11 6.47 -4.79
CA ILE A 145 4.25 7.65 -4.73
C ILE A 145 3.86 7.78 -3.26
N VAL A 146 4.37 8.79 -2.55
CA VAL A 146 4.13 8.91 -1.10
C VAL A 146 2.91 9.78 -0.85
N ASP A 147 1.95 9.26 -0.08
CA ASP A 147 0.82 10.04 0.41
C ASP A 147 1.28 11.01 1.50
N TRP A 148 1.05 12.30 1.29
CA TRP A 148 1.78 13.35 2.02
C TRP A 148 0.91 14.55 2.40
N TYR A 149 1.02 14.95 3.66
CA TYR A 149 0.13 15.91 4.31
C TYR A 149 0.66 17.34 4.38
N GLY A 150 1.85 17.60 3.84
CA GLY A 150 2.47 18.93 3.83
C GLY A 150 3.64 19.10 4.81
N ILE A 151 4.06 20.35 5.00
CA ILE A 151 5.31 20.73 5.70
C ILE A 151 5.08 21.22 7.13
N LYS A 152 3.84 21.21 7.62
CA LYS A 152 3.47 21.79 8.91
C LYS A 152 3.30 20.68 9.93
N ASP A 153 3.65 21.01 11.16
CA ASP A 153 3.42 20.16 12.32
C ASP A 153 2.01 20.43 12.86
N ALA A 154 0.99 19.98 12.11
CA ALA A 154 -0.40 19.98 12.50
C ALA A 154 -0.87 18.53 12.64
N LEU A 155 -1.58 18.17 13.72
CA LEU A 155 -1.98 16.78 13.96
C LEU A 155 -0.76 15.83 13.91
N ASP A 156 -0.77 14.84 13.02
CA ASP A 156 0.30 13.87 12.74
C ASP A 156 1.18 14.25 11.53
N TYR A 157 0.99 15.45 10.96
CA TYR A 157 1.58 15.84 9.67
C TYR A 157 3.09 16.03 9.78
N GLY A 158 3.57 16.48 10.95
CA GLY A 158 4.99 16.60 11.27
C GLY A 158 5.69 15.24 11.21
N PHE A 159 5.12 14.21 11.85
CA PHE A 159 5.63 12.84 11.79
C PHE A 159 5.66 12.34 10.34
N ILE A 160 4.56 12.52 9.61
CA ILE A 160 4.45 12.07 8.21
C ILE A 160 5.50 12.75 7.32
N HIS A 161 5.76 14.05 7.55
CA HIS A 161 6.81 14.77 6.86
C HIS A 161 8.21 14.21 7.19
N GLU A 162 8.52 13.95 8.47
CA GLU A 162 9.79 13.35 8.90
C GLU A 162 10.00 11.95 8.30
N ALA A 163 8.99 11.09 8.35
CA ALA A 163 9.02 9.75 7.77
C ALA A 163 9.23 9.79 6.25
N THR A 164 8.55 10.72 5.56
CA THR A 164 8.74 10.94 4.12
C THR A 164 10.16 11.40 3.80
N GLN A 165 10.73 12.31 4.60
CA GLN A 165 12.10 12.76 4.44
C GLN A 165 13.11 11.61 4.62
N ALA A 166 12.94 10.79 5.66
CA ALA A 166 13.80 9.63 5.91
C ALA A 166 13.75 8.62 4.74
N LEU A 167 12.54 8.34 4.23
CA LEU A 167 12.34 7.48 3.06
C LEU A 167 13.06 8.04 1.82
N PHE A 168 12.86 9.32 1.50
CA PHE A 168 13.44 9.94 0.31
C PHE A 168 14.97 10.00 0.34
N GLN A 169 15.56 10.22 1.52
CA GLN A 169 17.01 10.15 1.67
C GLN A 169 17.56 8.77 1.26
N LYS A 170 16.92 7.68 1.71
CA LYS A 170 17.38 6.32 1.38
C LYS A 170 17.02 5.89 -0.05
N ILE A 171 15.93 6.42 -0.62
CA ILE A 171 15.53 6.14 -2.02
C ILE A 171 16.60 6.55 -3.03
N GLU A 172 17.28 7.67 -2.80
CA GLU A 172 18.38 8.11 -3.66
C GLU A 172 19.56 7.12 -3.62
N GLU A 173 19.91 6.62 -2.44
CA GLU A 173 20.93 5.57 -2.27
C GLU A 173 20.53 4.27 -2.98
N ALA A 174 19.25 3.92 -2.92
CA ALA A 174 18.69 2.76 -3.61
C ALA A 174 18.62 2.93 -5.14
N GLY A 175 18.85 4.13 -5.67
CA GLY A 175 18.69 4.45 -7.09
C GLY A 175 17.24 4.32 -7.56
N LEU A 176 16.28 4.47 -6.64
CA LEU A 176 14.85 4.43 -6.90
C LEU A 176 14.30 5.85 -7.13
N LYS A 177 13.05 5.94 -7.57
CA LYS A 177 12.34 7.18 -7.89
C LYS A 177 11.29 7.51 -6.83
N PHE A 178 10.88 8.77 -6.79
CA PHE A 178 9.78 9.17 -5.93
C PHE A 178 8.93 10.29 -6.53
N VAL A 179 7.68 10.34 -6.07
CA VAL A 179 6.65 11.35 -6.37
C VAL A 179 5.88 11.61 -5.07
N VAL A 180 5.42 12.84 -4.88
CA VAL A 180 4.43 13.13 -3.82
C VAL A 180 3.00 13.03 -4.36
N CYS A 181 2.14 12.38 -3.59
CA CYS A 181 0.70 12.51 -3.65
C CYS A 181 0.27 13.46 -2.52
N TYR A 182 -0.08 14.68 -2.88
CA TYR A 182 -0.48 15.70 -1.90
C TYR A 182 -1.96 15.53 -1.53
N GLU A 183 -2.21 15.29 -0.26
CA GLU A 183 -3.56 15.16 0.32
C GLU A 183 -4.13 16.54 0.65
N ASP A 184 -4.79 17.19 -0.31
CA ASP A 184 -5.31 18.54 -0.08
C ASP A 184 -6.48 18.61 0.93
N GLN A 185 -7.08 17.46 1.31
CA GLN A 185 -8.04 17.37 2.39
C GLN A 185 -7.46 17.82 3.75
N THR A 186 -6.15 17.72 3.92
CA THR A 186 -5.42 18.16 5.12
C THR A 186 -5.66 19.62 5.45
N ILE A 187 -5.86 20.46 4.43
CA ILE A 187 -6.21 21.87 4.58
C ILE A 187 -7.50 22.04 5.38
N ARG A 188 -8.50 21.19 5.14
CA ARG A 188 -9.76 21.22 5.89
C ARG A 188 -9.52 20.93 7.36
N HIS A 189 -8.74 19.91 7.67
CA HIS A 189 -8.42 19.54 9.05
C HIS A 189 -7.60 20.62 9.77
N MET A 190 -6.66 21.29 9.09
CA MET A 190 -5.93 22.43 9.64
C MET A 190 -6.85 23.62 9.95
N ILE A 191 -7.89 23.83 9.15
CA ILE A 191 -8.90 24.88 9.42
C ILE A 191 -9.81 24.47 10.57
N ASP A 192 -10.29 23.23 10.59
CA ASP A 192 -11.19 22.71 11.62
C ASP A 192 -10.52 22.68 13.01
N THR A 193 -9.18 22.58 13.05
CA THR A 193 -8.36 22.65 14.27
C THR A 193 -7.82 24.05 14.57
N ASP A 194 -8.27 25.08 13.84
CA ASP A 194 -7.84 26.48 13.97
C ASP A 194 -6.34 26.73 13.72
N TYR A 195 -5.60 25.77 13.14
CA TYR A 195 -4.17 25.88 12.82
C TYR A 195 -3.91 26.93 11.73
N ILE A 196 -4.76 26.99 10.70
CA ILE A 196 -4.83 28.08 9.72
C ILE A 196 -6.27 28.57 9.58
N LYS A 197 -6.45 29.76 9.01
CA LYS A 197 -7.77 30.25 8.59
C LYS A 197 -8.03 29.88 7.13
N SER A 198 -9.30 29.73 6.77
CA SER A 198 -9.69 29.44 5.37
C SER A 198 -9.20 30.50 4.37
N THR A 199 -9.06 31.75 4.80
CA THR A 199 -8.49 32.84 3.98
C THR A 199 -7.00 32.66 3.68
N GLU A 200 -6.30 31.78 4.40
CA GLU A 200 -4.85 31.54 4.27
C GLU A 200 -4.55 30.28 3.43
N ALA A 201 -5.57 29.50 3.04
CA ALA A 201 -5.38 28.19 2.42
C ALA A 201 -4.55 28.24 1.12
N VAL A 202 -4.83 29.17 0.22
CA VAL A 202 -4.07 29.33 -1.03
C VAL A 202 -2.63 29.77 -0.77
N ASP A 203 -2.40 30.64 0.22
CA ASP A 203 -1.07 31.10 0.57
C ASP A 203 -0.26 29.99 1.26
N HIS A 204 -0.90 29.15 2.07
CA HIS A 204 -0.28 27.94 2.59
C HIS A 204 0.06 26.95 1.47
N GLY A 205 -0.82 26.76 0.48
CA GLY A 205 -0.52 25.97 -0.72
C GLY A 205 0.74 26.50 -1.44
N LYS A 206 0.84 27.81 -1.68
CA LYS A 206 2.05 28.41 -2.27
C LYS A 206 3.31 28.12 -1.45
N GLU A 207 3.21 28.19 -0.12
CA GLU A 207 4.31 27.87 0.78
C GLU A 207 4.77 26.42 0.63
N VAL A 208 3.84 25.46 0.67
CA VAL A 208 4.10 24.03 0.47
C VAL A 208 4.79 23.77 -0.85
N PHE A 209 4.28 24.32 -1.94
CA PHE A 209 4.83 24.08 -3.27
C PHE A 209 6.16 24.79 -3.53
N SER A 210 6.38 25.96 -2.93
CA SER A 210 7.70 26.60 -2.94
C SER A 210 8.73 25.77 -2.18
N TRP A 211 8.33 25.13 -1.08
CA TRP A 211 9.19 24.20 -0.35
C TRP A 211 9.50 22.95 -1.19
N LEU A 212 8.51 22.37 -1.87
CA LEU A 212 8.74 21.23 -2.78
C LEU A 212 9.72 21.59 -3.90
N GLU A 213 9.61 22.77 -4.50
CA GLU A 213 10.55 23.25 -5.52
C GLU A 213 11.98 23.40 -4.99
N ALA A 214 12.12 23.96 -3.78
CA ALA A 214 13.42 24.19 -3.17
C ALA A 214 14.12 22.89 -2.72
N ASN A 215 13.36 21.83 -2.42
CA ASN A 215 13.90 20.61 -1.79
C ASN A 215 13.80 19.37 -2.69
N TRP A 216 12.59 18.98 -3.09
CA TRP A 216 12.37 17.66 -3.69
C TRP A 216 12.32 17.68 -5.23
N PHE A 217 11.75 18.71 -5.86
CA PHE A 217 11.65 18.76 -7.33
C PHE A 217 13.00 18.88 -8.04
N GLN A 218 14.06 19.27 -7.32
CA GLN A 218 15.42 19.33 -7.82
C GLN A 218 16.13 17.98 -7.80
N SER A 219 15.63 16.99 -7.05
CA SER A 219 16.24 15.66 -6.99
C SER A 219 16.23 15.00 -8.37
N PRO A 220 17.33 14.33 -8.79
CA PRO A 220 17.34 13.50 -9.99
C PRO A 220 16.47 12.24 -9.85
N SER A 221 16.06 11.89 -8.63
CA SER A 221 15.14 10.79 -8.33
C SER A 221 13.67 11.23 -8.34
N TYR A 222 13.37 12.53 -8.38
CA TYR A 222 12.01 13.02 -8.53
C TYR A 222 11.50 12.81 -9.97
N VAL A 223 10.35 12.15 -10.12
CA VAL A 223 9.80 11.85 -11.46
C VAL A 223 9.28 13.12 -12.13
N LYS A 224 9.62 13.27 -13.42
CA LYS A 224 9.22 14.39 -14.26
C LYS A 224 8.57 13.90 -15.54
N ILE A 225 7.52 14.58 -15.97
CA ILE A 225 6.89 14.43 -17.28
C ILE A 225 7.08 15.76 -18.01
N GLU A 226 7.60 15.73 -19.25
CA GLU A 226 7.93 16.95 -20.01
C GLU A 226 8.88 17.92 -19.27
N GLY A 227 9.75 17.37 -18.41
CA GLY A 227 10.65 18.18 -17.56
C GLY A 227 9.95 18.87 -16.38
N ARG A 228 8.64 18.69 -16.19
CA ARG A 228 7.84 19.22 -15.09
C ARG A 228 7.75 18.18 -13.95
N PRO A 229 7.92 18.58 -12.68
CA PRO A 229 7.77 17.65 -11.55
C PRO A 229 6.34 17.13 -11.48
N VAL A 230 6.18 15.80 -11.44
CA VAL A 230 4.87 15.17 -11.28
C VAL A 230 4.37 15.42 -9.86
N VAL A 231 3.13 15.88 -9.72
CA VAL A 231 2.46 16.02 -8.43
C VAL A 231 1.11 15.33 -8.55
N MET A 232 0.91 14.29 -7.76
CA MET A 232 -0.38 13.65 -7.61
C MET A 232 -1.16 14.35 -6.51
N VAL A 233 -2.49 14.30 -6.59
CA VAL A 233 -3.39 14.80 -5.54
C VAL A 233 -4.45 13.73 -5.29
N PHE A 234 -4.58 13.29 -4.04
CA PHE A 234 -5.63 12.36 -3.64
C PHE A 234 -6.98 13.09 -3.56
N GLY A 235 -7.56 13.32 -4.74
CA GLY A 235 -8.67 14.24 -4.96
C GLY A 235 -8.44 15.04 -6.25
N PRO A 236 -8.59 16.38 -6.25
CA PRO A 236 -8.69 17.25 -5.07
C PRO A 236 -10.03 17.17 -4.32
N GLN A 237 -9.96 17.43 -3.02
CA GLN A 237 -11.07 17.48 -2.07
C GLN A 237 -11.26 18.88 -1.46
N TYR A 238 -10.22 19.73 -1.47
CA TYR A 238 -10.27 21.10 -0.96
C TYR A 238 -10.10 22.13 -2.08
N PHE A 239 -9.00 22.10 -2.82
CA PHE A 239 -8.72 23.01 -3.94
C PHE A 239 -9.40 22.51 -5.21
N THR A 240 -10.66 22.89 -5.41
CA THR A 240 -11.53 22.29 -6.44
C THR A 240 -11.66 23.13 -7.72
N SER A 241 -10.92 24.24 -7.83
CA SER A 241 -10.90 25.08 -9.04
C SER A 241 -9.53 25.19 -9.69
N ALA A 242 -9.52 25.36 -11.02
CA ALA A 242 -8.30 25.59 -11.80
C ALA A 242 -7.54 26.83 -11.30
N SER A 243 -8.26 27.90 -10.96
CA SER A 243 -7.69 29.16 -10.50
C SER A 243 -6.93 29.04 -9.17
N GLU A 244 -7.34 28.14 -8.29
CA GLU A 244 -6.62 27.90 -7.03
C GLU A 244 -5.28 27.22 -7.31
N TRP A 245 -5.26 26.18 -8.14
CA TRP A 245 -4.03 25.50 -8.53
C TRP A 245 -3.10 26.40 -9.33
N ASP A 246 -3.62 27.21 -10.25
CA ASP A 246 -2.84 28.21 -10.98
C ASP A 246 -2.23 29.25 -10.00
N ALA A 247 -2.99 29.68 -8.98
CA ALA A 247 -2.49 30.60 -7.97
C ALA A 247 -1.40 29.95 -7.09
N ILE A 248 -1.57 28.70 -6.69
CA ILE A 248 -0.60 27.91 -5.91
C ILE A 248 0.71 27.75 -6.70
N PHE A 249 0.64 27.48 -8.00
CA PHE A 249 1.83 27.27 -8.85
C PHE A 249 2.44 28.55 -9.42
N SER A 250 1.76 29.69 -9.33
CA SER A 250 2.17 30.94 -10.01
C SER A 250 3.58 31.46 -9.68
N GLY A 251 4.13 31.09 -8.53
CA GLY A 251 5.47 31.51 -8.08
C GLY A 251 6.61 30.56 -8.45
N LEU A 252 6.31 29.38 -9.00
CA LEU A 252 7.30 28.36 -9.31
C LEU A 252 7.97 28.62 -10.65
N ALA A 253 9.24 28.22 -10.78
CA ALA A 253 9.99 28.33 -12.02
C ALA A 253 9.45 27.40 -13.12
N VAL A 254 8.96 26.23 -12.73
CA VAL A 254 8.33 25.24 -13.62
C VAL A 254 7.01 24.80 -13.02
N ARG A 255 5.90 24.98 -13.77
CA ARG A 255 4.58 24.51 -13.33
C ARG A 255 4.60 22.98 -13.15
N PRO A 256 4.28 22.44 -11.97
CA PRO A 256 4.14 21.00 -11.76
C PRO A 256 3.17 20.35 -12.75
N TYR A 257 3.42 19.09 -13.08
CA TYR A 257 2.54 18.24 -13.88
C TYR A 257 1.47 17.67 -12.93
N LEU A 258 0.28 18.26 -12.94
CA LEU A 258 -0.79 17.98 -11.99
C LEU A 258 -1.58 16.75 -12.42
N VAL A 259 -1.65 15.76 -11.53
CA VAL A 259 -2.36 14.50 -11.75
C VAL A 259 -3.41 14.32 -10.66
N THR A 260 -4.67 14.14 -11.04
CA THR A 260 -5.79 14.07 -10.09
C THR A 260 -6.52 12.75 -10.16
N LEU A 261 -7.18 12.40 -9.06
CA LEU A 261 -7.92 11.16 -8.90
C LEU A 261 -9.17 11.15 -9.78
N ASP A 262 -9.37 10.07 -10.52
CA ASP A 262 -10.55 9.79 -11.33
C ASP A 262 -10.96 10.93 -12.27
N ALA A 263 -12.09 11.58 -11.99
CA ALA A 263 -12.62 12.70 -12.76
C ALA A 263 -12.51 14.03 -12.01
N HIS A 264 -11.86 14.03 -10.85
CA HIS A 264 -11.69 15.24 -10.05
C HIS A 264 -10.85 16.24 -10.84
N LEU A 265 -11.35 17.47 -10.96
CA LEU A 265 -10.67 18.56 -11.65
C LEU A 265 -10.26 18.23 -13.10
N GLU A 266 -11.03 17.38 -13.81
CA GLU A 266 -10.64 16.84 -15.13
C GLU A 266 -10.27 17.89 -16.19
N ASN A 267 -10.86 19.08 -16.10
CA ASN A 267 -10.69 20.16 -17.06
C ASN A 267 -9.44 21.03 -16.77
N ALA A 268 -8.77 20.82 -15.65
CA ALA A 268 -7.57 21.58 -15.27
C ALA A 268 -6.37 20.71 -14.84
N ALA A 269 -6.58 19.42 -14.55
CA ALA A 269 -5.49 18.47 -14.39
C ALA A 269 -4.83 18.14 -15.75
N ASP A 270 -3.51 18.00 -15.73
CA ASP A 270 -2.76 17.60 -16.92
C ASP A 270 -3.14 16.16 -17.31
N THR A 271 -3.22 15.25 -16.33
CA THR A 271 -3.79 13.91 -16.51
C THR A 271 -4.48 13.39 -15.25
N LEU A 272 -5.00 12.16 -15.32
CA LEU A 272 -5.83 11.53 -14.30
C LEU A 272 -5.23 10.18 -13.90
N TYR A 273 -5.60 9.65 -12.73
CA TYR A 273 -5.31 8.27 -12.33
C TYR A 273 -6.52 7.61 -11.65
N PRO A 274 -6.75 6.29 -11.81
CA PRO A 274 -7.85 5.60 -11.13
C PRO A 274 -7.44 5.09 -9.74
N TRP A 275 -8.42 4.73 -8.91
CA TRP A 275 -8.24 4.04 -7.62
C TRP A 275 -9.18 2.83 -7.52
N PRO A 276 -9.05 1.90 -6.56
CA PRO A 276 -10.11 0.96 -6.23
C PRO A 276 -11.50 1.65 -6.16
N PRO A 277 -12.46 1.32 -7.05
CA PRO A 277 -13.73 2.06 -7.16
C PRO A 277 -14.75 1.55 -6.13
N MET A 278 -14.35 1.52 -4.85
CA MET A 278 -15.12 0.85 -3.79
C MET A 278 -16.47 1.50 -3.51
N TYR A 279 -16.69 2.75 -3.92
CA TYR A 279 -18.01 3.37 -3.92
C TYR A 279 -19.06 2.56 -4.73
N LEU A 280 -18.64 1.77 -5.73
CA LEU A 280 -19.50 0.89 -6.51
C LEU A 280 -19.99 -0.34 -5.73
N SER A 281 -19.35 -0.66 -4.59
CA SER A 281 -19.73 -1.81 -3.76
C SER A 281 -21.03 -1.55 -2.97
N GLY A 282 -21.37 -0.28 -2.72
CA GLY A 282 -22.44 0.09 -1.80
C GLY A 282 -22.23 -0.41 -0.35
N GLY A 283 -20.99 -0.65 0.05
CA GLY A 283 -20.60 -1.25 1.34
C GLY A 283 -20.66 -2.79 1.37
N GLY A 284 -20.92 -3.43 0.22
CA GLY A 284 -20.96 -4.87 0.04
C GLY A 284 -19.73 -5.43 -0.68
N GLU A 285 -19.90 -6.57 -1.36
CA GLU A 285 -18.86 -7.15 -2.22
C GLU A 285 -18.90 -6.52 -3.62
N LEU A 286 -17.76 -6.00 -4.07
CA LEU A 286 -17.56 -5.51 -5.42
C LEU A 286 -17.01 -6.64 -6.31
N SER A 287 -17.75 -7.00 -7.35
CA SER A 287 -17.28 -7.98 -8.33
C SER A 287 -16.12 -7.43 -9.18
N ILE A 288 -15.11 -8.26 -9.45
CA ILE A 288 -14.02 -7.95 -10.40
C ILE A 288 -14.54 -7.56 -11.80
N LEU A 289 -15.73 -8.03 -12.20
CA LEU A 289 -16.32 -7.65 -13.49
C LEU A 289 -16.74 -6.17 -13.49
N ASN A 290 -17.29 -5.67 -12.38
CA ASN A 290 -17.62 -4.26 -12.23
C ASN A 290 -16.35 -3.39 -12.18
N VAL A 291 -15.27 -3.89 -11.57
CA VAL A 291 -13.96 -3.24 -11.61
C VAL A 291 -13.46 -3.12 -13.04
N VAL A 292 -13.55 -4.17 -13.85
CA VAL A 292 -13.15 -4.13 -15.27
C VAL A 292 -14.00 -3.13 -16.07
N ASP A 293 -15.32 -3.07 -15.83
CA ASP A 293 -16.20 -2.11 -16.49
C ASP A 293 -15.84 -0.66 -16.14
N TYR A 294 -15.52 -0.39 -14.87
CA TYR A 294 -14.99 0.90 -14.43
C TYR A 294 -13.66 1.24 -15.11
N LEU A 295 -12.68 0.32 -15.11
CA LEU A 295 -11.37 0.55 -15.74
C LEU A 295 -11.49 0.76 -17.25
N ASN A 296 -12.36 0.03 -17.94
CA ASN A 296 -12.65 0.24 -19.36
C ASN A 296 -13.16 1.67 -19.59
N GLY A 297 -14.10 2.15 -18.76
CA GLY A 297 -14.62 3.52 -18.85
C GLY A 297 -13.54 4.58 -18.58
N PHE A 298 -12.76 4.40 -17.52
CA PHE A 298 -11.68 5.32 -17.15
C PHE A 298 -10.62 5.43 -18.26
N TYR A 299 -10.14 4.30 -18.78
CA TYR A 299 -9.09 4.30 -19.81
C TYR A 299 -9.60 4.74 -21.18
N ALA A 300 -10.89 4.53 -21.50
CA ALA A 300 -11.49 5.12 -22.70
C ALA A 300 -11.49 6.66 -22.64
N LYS A 301 -11.82 7.23 -21.46
CA LYS A 301 -11.84 8.68 -21.23
C LYS A 301 -10.45 9.32 -21.32
N THR A 302 -9.43 8.62 -20.83
CA THR A 302 -8.05 9.10 -20.84
C THR A 302 -7.27 8.71 -22.10
N ASN A 303 -7.90 8.00 -23.05
CA ASN A 303 -7.20 7.44 -24.22
C ASN A 303 -6.48 8.49 -25.08
N GLN A 304 -7.04 9.70 -25.16
CA GLN A 304 -6.49 10.82 -25.95
C GLN A 304 -5.41 11.62 -25.20
N LYS A 305 -5.20 11.40 -23.90
CA LYS A 305 -4.17 12.09 -23.12
C LYS A 305 -2.78 11.62 -23.59
N GLU A 306 -1.87 12.57 -23.71
CA GLU A 306 -0.47 12.33 -24.12
C GLU A 306 0.33 11.58 -23.05
N HIS A 307 0.01 11.81 -21.78
CA HIS A 307 0.58 11.09 -20.65
C HIS A 307 -0.50 10.53 -19.72
N LEU A 308 -0.21 9.41 -19.06
CA LEU A 308 -1.13 8.73 -18.17
C LEU A 308 -0.42 8.09 -16.98
N ILE A 309 -1.05 8.18 -15.81
CA ILE A 309 -0.77 7.33 -14.66
C ILE A 309 -1.92 6.33 -14.55
N ALA A 310 -1.62 5.04 -14.73
CA ALA A 310 -2.57 3.95 -14.56
C ALA A 310 -2.42 3.35 -13.16
N THR A 311 -3.44 2.64 -12.66
CA THR A 311 -3.38 2.01 -11.32
C THR A 311 -3.72 0.54 -11.40
N ALA A 312 -2.98 -0.26 -10.63
CA ALA A 312 -3.25 -1.66 -10.33
C ALA A 312 -3.37 -1.86 -8.82
N PHE A 313 -4.22 -2.78 -8.38
CA PHE A 313 -4.50 -3.05 -6.97
C PHE A 313 -4.90 -4.51 -6.76
N PRO A 314 -4.54 -5.14 -5.62
CA PRO A 314 -4.68 -6.58 -5.45
C PRO A 314 -6.04 -7.01 -4.90
N ARG A 315 -6.61 -6.22 -4.00
CA ARG A 315 -7.80 -6.54 -3.20
C ARG A 315 -8.25 -5.27 -2.46
N PHE A 316 -9.36 -5.34 -1.75
CA PHE A 316 -9.77 -4.32 -0.78
C PHE A 316 -10.52 -4.99 0.37
N HIS A 317 -10.08 -4.75 1.60
CA HIS A 317 -10.70 -5.32 2.80
C HIS A 317 -10.42 -4.39 3.97
N ASP A 318 -11.24 -3.34 4.09
CA ASP A 318 -11.02 -2.32 5.11
C ASP A 318 -11.34 -2.82 6.52
N ILE A 319 -10.63 -2.25 7.50
CA ILE A 319 -10.86 -2.50 8.93
C ILE A 319 -11.83 -1.47 9.55
N TYR A 320 -12.28 -0.46 8.79
CA TYR A 320 -12.86 0.77 9.34
C TYR A 320 -14.13 0.57 10.16
N ARG A 321 -15.04 -0.30 9.67
CA ARG A 321 -16.26 -0.66 10.42
C ARG A 321 -15.95 -1.37 11.72
N GLU A 322 -14.93 -2.24 11.72
CA GLU A 322 -14.52 -3.03 12.88
C GLU A 322 -13.80 -2.17 13.91
N ALA A 323 -12.96 -1.23 13.44
CA ALA A 323 -12.33 -0.20 14.26
C ALA A 323 -13.30 0.87 14.77
N GLY A 324 -14.52 0.95 14.24
CA GLY A 324 -15.50 1.97 14.62
C GLY A 324 -15.17 3.39 14.15
N VAL A 325 -14.27 3.54 13.16
CA VAL A 325 -13.86 4.85 12.62
C VAL A 325 -14.69 5.30 11.40
N GLY A 326 -15.57 4.43 10.89
CA GLY A 326 -16.48 4.75 9.79
C GLY A 326 -17.26 3.53 9.30
N PRO A 327 -18.17 3.70 8.32
CA PRO A 327 -18.70 2.57 7.57
C PRO A 327 -17.58 1.92 6.74
N SER A 328 -17.72 0.62 6.45
CA SER A 328 -16.83 -0.05 5.50
C SER A 328 -17.16 0.40 4.08
N TYR A 329 -16.12 0.53 3.25
CA TYR A 329 -16.26 0.80 1.82
C TYR A 329 -16.54 -0.47 1.02
N GLY A 330 -16.66 -1.62 1.69
CA GLY A 330 -17.00 -2.91 1.13
C GLY A 330 -15.78 -3.82 1.02
N TYR A 331 -15.90 -4.82 0.16
CA TYR A 331 -14.89 -5.86 -0.02
C TYR A 331 -14.67 -6.13 -1.50
N LEU A 332 -13.40 -6.25 -1.90
CA LEU A 332 -12.99 -6.73 -3.22
C LEU A 332 -12.09 -7.94 -3.02
N ALA A 333 -12.56 -9.10 -3.47
CA ALA A 333 -11.85 -10.36 -3.32
C ALA A 333 -10.49 -10.33 -4.04
N ASP A 334 -9.49 -10.96 -3.42
CA ASP A 334 -8.16 -11.16 -4.01
C ASP A 334 -8.16 -12.14 -5.20
N LEU A 335 -9.09 -13.11 -5.19
CA LEU A 335 -9.18 -14.19 -6.18
C LEU A 335 -7.85 -14.95 -6.37
N ALA A 336 -7.16 -15.24 -5.26
CA ALA A 336 -5.84 -15.86 -5.23
C ALA A 336 -4.79 -15.12 -6.08
N GLY A 337 -4.81 -13.78 -6.06
CA GLY A 337 -3.97 -12.90 -6.88
C GLY A 337 -4.57 -12.56 -8.25
N GLY A 338 -5.72 -13.13 -8.59
CA GLY A 338 -6.42 -12.89 -9.85
C GLY A 338 -6.89 -11.44 -10.02
N THR A 339 -7.31 -10.78 -8.93
CA THR A 339 -7.69 -9.37 -8.98
C THR A 339 -6.49 -8.48 -9.31
N PHE A 340 -5.34 -8.72 -8.66
CA PHE A 340 -4.12 -7.98 -9.00
C PHE A 340 -3.69 -8.20 -10.46
N HIS A 341 -3.76 -9.45 -10.93
CA HIS A 341 -3.44 -9.78 -12.31
C HIS A 341 -4.34 -9.03 -13.31
N VAL A 342 -5.66 -9.03 -13.10
CA VAL A 342 -6.62 -8.35 -13.98
C VAL A 342 -6.38 -6.84 -14.00
N THR A 343 -6.27 -6.20 -12.84
CA THR A 343 -6.10 -4.74 -12.75
C THR A 343 -4.76 -4.31 -13.33
N PHE A 344 -3.69 -5.09 -13.11
CA PHE A 344 -2.38 -4.83 -13.68
C PHE A 344 -2.36 -4.98 -15.21
N ILE A 345 -2.98 -6.03 -15.77
CA ILE A 345 -3.12 -6.20 -17.22
C ILE A 345 -3.92 -5.04 -17.83
N ALA A 346 -4.99 -4.60 -17.17
CA ALA A 346 -5.74 -3.42 -17.61
C ALA A 346 -4.84 -2.17 -17.62
N ALA A 347 -4.10 -1.91 -16.53
CA ALA A 347 -3.20 -0.77 -16.40
C ALA A 347 -2.14 -0.74 -17.52
N VAL A 348 -1.42 -1.84 -17.76
CA VAL A 348 -0.37 -1.86 -18.79
C VAL A 348 -0.91 -1.79 -20.22
N ARG A 349 -2.11 -2.33 -20.49
CA ARG A 349 -2.78 -2.20 -21.80
C ARG A 349 -3.12 -0.75 -22.14
N ALA A 350 -3.29 0.10 -21.12
CA ALA A 350 -3.49 1.51 -21.33
C ALA A 350 -2.22 2.23 -21.82
N VAL A 351 -1.04 1.59 -21.89
CA VAL A 351 0.26 2.18 -22.29
C VAL A 351 0.57 3.47 -21.49
N PRO A 352 0.62 3.38 -20.14
CA PRO A 352 0.86 4.56 -19.30
C PRO A 352 2.34 4.91 -19.25
N ASP A 353 2.66 6.12 -18.76
CA ASP A 353 4.01 6.49 -18.35
C ASP A 353 4.38 5.83 -17.02
N ILE A 354 3.39 5.73 -16.13
CA ILE A 354 3.51 5.20 -14.78
C ILE A 354 2.36 4.22 -14.50
N VAL A 355 2.68 3.05 -13.96
CA VAL A 355 1.73 2.17 -13.27
C VAL A 355 1.93 2.37 -11.77
N GLN A 356 0.94 2.98 -11.13
CA GLN A 356 0.80 3.02 -9.69
C GLN A 356 0.32 1.66 -9.17
N ILE A 357 0.92 1.16 -8.10
CA ILE A 357 0.41 0.03 -7.33
C ILE A 357 -0.26 0.58 -6.07
N ALA A 358 -1.58 0.42 -5.98
CA ALA A 358 -2.39 0.79 -4.82
C ALA A 358 -2.65 -0.48 -3.97
N THR A 359 -1.89 -0.73 -2.90
CA THR A 359 -0.84 0.12 -2.29
C THR A 359 0.36 -0.71 -1.84
N TRP A 360 1.49 -0.07 -1.55
CA TRP A 360 2.58 -0.73 -0.83
C TRP A 360 2.08 -1.26 0.51
N ASN A 361 1.54 -0.39 1.36
CA ASN A 361 1.33 -0.67 2.79
C ASN A 361 0.10 0.01 3.41
N ASP A 362 -0.99 0.24 2.67
CA ASP A 362 -2.24 0.66 3.31
C ASP A 362 -2.94 -0.53 3.98
N TYR A 363 -2.54 -0.75 5.23
CA TYR A 363 -3.11 -1.78 6.09
C TYR A 363 -4.53 -1.48 6.56
N GLY A 364 -4.96 -0.21 6.52
CA GLY A 364 -6.30 0.20 6.94
C GLY A 364 -7.36 -0.14 5.89
N GLU A 365 -7.04 0.07 4.61
CA GLU A 365 -7.86 -0.37 3.47
C GLU A 365 -7.66 -1.85 3.10
N GLY A 366 -6.53 -2.42 3.51
CA GLY A 366 -6.19 -3.80 3.17
C GLY A 366 -5.80 -3.98 1.70
N THR A 367 -5.25 -2.94 1.06
CA THR A 367 -4.79 -2.96 -0.35
C THR A 367 -3.29 -3.29 -0.48
N VAL A 368 -2.64 -3.59 0.65
CA VAL A 368 -1.21 -3.90 0.83
C VAL A 368 -0.66 -4.98 -0.12
N ILE A 369 0.48 -4.70 -0.74
CA ILE A 369 1.35 -5.66 -1.45
C ILE A 369 2.70 -5.90 -0.75
N GLU A 370 3.05 -5.10 0.28
CA GLU A 370 4.15 -5.41 1.19
C GLU A 370 3.96 -6.82 1.77
N PRO A 371 5.02 -7.63 1.92
CA PRO A 371 4.86 -9.00 2.38
C PRO A 371 4.18 -9.09 3.74
N THR A 372 3.09 -9.86 3.78
CA THR A 372 2.32 -10.18 4.99
C THR A 372 2.35 -11.68 5.28
N GLU A 373 1.93 -12.09 6.46
CA GLU A 373 1.80 -13.52 6.77
C GLU A 373 0.77 -14.25 5.88
N GLU A 374 -0.27 -13.54 5.45
CA GLU A 374 -1.38 -14.11 4.68
C GLU A 374 -1.01 -14.36 3.21
N TYR A 375 -0.19 -13.48 2.62
CA TYR A 375 0.12 -13.53 1.19
C TYR A 375 1.61 -13.69 0.87
N GLY A 376 2.49 -13.57 1.87
CA GLY A 376 3.93 -13.63 1.69
C GLY A 376 4.39 -12.70 0.59
N TYR A 377 5.23 -13.20 -0.31
CA TYR A 377 5.83 -12.41 -1.40
C TYR A 377 5.05 -12.48 -2.72
N ARG A 378 3.85 -13.07 -2.74
CA ARG A 378 3.15 -13.45 -3.98
C ARG A 378 2.99 -12.28 -4.96
N ASP A 379 2.55 -11.12 -4.47
CA ASP A 379 2.28 -9.96 -5.33
C ASP A 379 3.59 -9.34 -5.86
N LEU A 380 4.65 -9.35 -5.05
CA LEU A 380 5.99 -8.93 -5.49
C LEU A 380 6.59 -9.89 -6.52
N GLU A 381 6.37 -11.20 -6.36
CA GLU A 381 6.80 -12.20 -7.33
C GLU A 381 6.11 -12.02 -8.68
N TYR A 382 4.81 -11.66 -8.69
CA TYR A 382 4.07 -11.34 -9.90
C TYR A 382 4.67 -10.12 -10.63
N LEU A 383 4.94 -9.03 -9.90
CA LEU A 383 5.60 -7.85 -10.46
C LEU A 383 7.00 -8.19 -11.01
N GLN A 384 7.75 -9.04 -10.31
CA GLN A 384 9.08 -9.47 -10.75
C GLN A 384 9.03 -10.28 -12.05
N GLU A 385 8.05 -11.17 -12.19
CA GLU A 385 7.83 -11.93 -13.42
C GLU A 385 7.43 -11.02 -14.58
N TRP A 386 6.53 -10.08 -14.35
CA TRP A 386 6.19 -9.09 -15.37
C TRP A 386 7.42 -8.27 -15.77
N ARG A 387 8.22 -7.79 -14.80
CA ARG A 387 9.43 -7.00 -15.09
C ARG A 387 10.40 -7.77 -15.98
N LYS A 388 10.64 -9.05 -15.71
CA LYS A 388 11.46 -9.94 -16.56
C LYS A 388 10.91 -10.11 -17.97
N SER A 389 9.60 -10.05 -18.13
CA SER A 389 8.96 -10.20 -19.44
C SER A 389 9.16 -8.98 -20.35
N VAL A 390 9.36 -7.78 -19.77
CA VAL A 390 9.52 -6.51 -20.51
C VAL A 390 10.94 -5.95 -20.51
N GLU A 391 11.79 -6.40 -19.57
CA GLU A 391 13.18 -6.00 -19.44
C GLU A 391 14.10 -7.22 -19.45
N ALA A 392 14.64 -7.51 -20.64
CA ALA A 392 15.61 -8.59 -20.81
C ALA A 392 16.85 -8.33 -19.93
N GLY A 393 17.14 -9.26 -19.03
CA GLY A 393 18.29 -9.17 -18.12
C GLY A 393 17.99 -8.62 -16.73
N PHE A 394 16.71 -8.43 -16.36
CA PHE A 394 16.36 -8.13 -14.96
C PHE A 394 16.96 -9.21 -14.01
N PRO A 395 17.84 -8.84 -13.07
CA PRO A 395 18.83 -9.79 -12.54
C PRO A 395 18.36 -10.56 -11.29
N PHE A 396 17.29 -10.09 -10.64
CA PHE A 396 16.78 -10.69 -9.41
C PHE A 396 15.84 -11.88 -9.69
N SER A 397 15.81 -12.81 -8.76
CA SER A 397 14.99 -14.02 -8.73
C SER A 397 13.97 -13.95 -7.60
N LYS A 398 12.98 -14.84 -7.61
CA LYS A 398 11.99 -14.92 -6.54
C LYS A 398 12.65 -15.21 -5.20
N ALA A 399 13.66 -16.09 -5.19
CA ALA A 399 14.38 -16.45 -3.97
C ALA A 399 15.04 -15.23 -3.31
N ASP A 400 15.54 -14.28 -4.10
CA ASP A 400 16.20 -13.08 -3.57
C ASP A 400 15.26 -12.23 -2.70
N LEU A 401 13.95 -12.26 -2.93
CA LEU A 401 12.95 -11.51 -2.13
C LEU A 401 12.92 -11.90 -0.64
N ARG A 402 13.60 -12.99 -0.24
CA ARG A 402 13.66 -13.43 1.17
C ARG A 402 14.82 -12.78 1.92
N ILE A 403 15.84 -12.35 1.19
CA ILE A 403 17.05 -11.71 1.75
C ILE A 403 16.70 -10.47 2.59
N PRO A 404 15.80 -9.55 2.17
CA PRO A 404 15.53 -8.34 2.93
C PRO A 404 15.01 -8.60 4.34
N LEU A 405 14.11 -9.57 4.53
CA LEU A 405 13.58 -9.88 5.87
C LEU A 405 14.69 -10.45 6.77
N GLY A 406 15.61 -11.22 6.20
CA GLY A 406 16.81 -11.69 6.88
C GLY A 406 17.73 -10.55 7.33
N VAL A 407 18.00 -9.60 6.43
CA VAL A 407 18.76 -8.37 6.74
C VAL A 407 18.10 -7.58 7.86
N PHE A 408 16.80 -7.30 7.73
CA PHE A 408 16.00 -6.62 8.77
C PHE A 408 16.12 -7.32 10.12
N THR A 409 15.91 -8.64 10.13
CA THR A 409 16.00 -9.46 11.35
C THR A 409 17.38 -9.36 12.00
N LEU A 410 18.47 -9.46 11.22
CA LEU A 410 19.83 -9.33 11.75
C LEU A 410 20.06 -7.94 12.37
N ARG A 411 19.59 -6.86 11.71
CA ARG A 411 19.70 -5.50 12.26
C ARG A 411 18.93 -5.34 13.56
N LYS A 412 17.70 -5.85 13.64
CA LYS A 412 16.88 -5.81 14.87
C LYS A 412 17.45 -6.63 16.01
N GLN A 413 18.32 -7.60 15.72
CA GLN A 413 19.10 -8.34 16.72
C GLN A 413 20.39 -7.61 17.15
N GLY A 414 20.61 -6.38 16.68
CA GLY A 414 21.82 -5.59 16.97
C GLY A 414 23.07 -6.10 16.26
N ASN A 415 22.92 -6.89 15.18
CA ASN A 415 24.06 -7.39 14.43
C ASN A 415 24.74 -6.25 13.66
N THR A 416 26.04 -6.09 13.88
CA THR A 416 26.88 -5.02 13.33
C THR A 416 27.93 -5.54 12.35
N ASP A 417 27.74 -6.75 11.81
CA ASP A 417 28.63 -7.31 10.79
C ASP A 417 28.64 -6.41 9.53
N PRO A 418 29.80 -5.87 9.13
CA PRO A 418 29.89 -4.94 8.00
C PRO A 418 29.48 -5.58 6.66
N ARG A 419 29.38 -6.91 6.57
CA ARG A 419 28.87 -7.61 5.39
C ARG A 419 27.40 -7.31 5.13
N ILE A 420 26.63 -6.93 6.14
CA ILE A 420 25.22 -6.51 5.97
C ILE A 420 25.17 -5.26 5.09
N ASP A 421 25.95 -4.23 5.41
CA ASP A 421 25.98 -2.99 4.63
C ASP A 421 26.56 -3.22 3.21
N GLN A 422 27.53 -4.12 3.08
CA GLN A 422 28.06 -4.53 1.78
C GLN A 422 27.01 -5.24 0.92
N LEU A 423 26.18 -6.09 1.53
CA LEU A 423 25.08 -6.79 0.85
C LEU A 423 24.05 -5.77 0.35
N VAL A 424 23.61 -4.86 1.22
CA VAL A 424 22.64 -3.80 0.86
C VAL A 424 23.17 -2.96 -0.29
N SER A 425 24.43 -2.51 -0.19
CA SER A 425 25.10 -1.74 -1.24
C SER A 425 25.19 -2.52 -2.55
N ALA A 426 25.49 -3.83 -2.49
CA ALA A 426 25.53 -4.68 -3.67
C ALA A 426 24.15 -4.81 -4.33
N VAL A 427 23.07 -4.97 -3.55
CA VAL A 427 21.70 -4.97 -4.09
C VAL A 427 21.37 -3.64 -4.75
N PHE A 428 21.62 -2.51 -4.08
CA PHE A 428 21.38 -1.17 -4.61
C PHE A 428 22.22 -0.86 -5.86
N ALA A 429 23.43 -1.42 -5.97
CA ALA A 429 24.26 -1.33 -7.17
C ALA A 429 23.89 -2.33 -8.28
N GLY A 430 22.91 -3.23 -8.05
CA GLY A 430 22.54 -4.28 -9.01
C GLY A 430 23.55 -5.42 -9.14
N GLN A 431 24.47 -5.56 -8.17
CA GLN A 431 25.51 -6.58 -8.12
C GLN A 431 24.98 -7.88 -7.49
N VAL A 432 24.06 -8.53 -8.20
CA VAL A 432 23.26 -9.64 -7.65
C VAL A 432 24.10 -10.83 -7.17
N GLU A 433 25.14 -11.23 -7.91
CA GLU A 433 25.99 -12.36 -7.50
C GLU A 433 26.79 -12.05 -6.22
N THR A 434 27.29 -10.81 -6.08
CA THR A 434 27.94 -10.35 -4.85
C THR A 434 26.96 -10.37 -3.68
N ALA A 435 25.75 -9.83 -3.90
CA ALA A 435 24.70 -9.81 -2.87
C ALA A 435 24.32 -11.23 -2.41
N ARG A 436 24.17 -12.19 -3.34
CA ARG A 436 23.89 -13.60 -3.03
C ARG A 436 25.01 -14.27 -2.24
N SER A 437 26.27 -14.03 -2.62
CA SER A 437 27.42 -14.56 -1.88
C SER A 437 27.43 -14.05 -0.44
N LEU A 438 27.23 -12.75 -0.25
CA LEU A 438 27.17 -12.14 1.09
C LEU A 438 25.97 -12.64 1.90
N ALA A 439 24.81 -12.79 1.27
CA ALA A 439 23.62 -13.36 1.91
C ALA A 439 23.90 -14.79 2.42
N GLN A 440 24.52 -15.64 1.61
CA GLN A 440 24.90 -16.99 1.98
C GLN A 440 25.90 -17.00 3.16
N GLU A 441 26.90 -16.10 3.15
CA GLU A 441 27.87 -15.97 4.23
C GLU A 441 27.27 -15.48 5.55
N LEU A 442 26.16 -14.74 5.48
CA LEU A 442 25.37 -14.27 6.62
C LEU A 442 24.30 -15.28 7.05
N GLY A 443 24.12 -16.38 6.32
CA GLY A 443 23.13 -17.42 6.60
C GLY A 443 21.69 -17.03 6.24
N LEU A 444 21.52 -16.15 5.24
CA LEU A 444 20.23 -15.66 4.75
C LEU A 444 19.69 -16.46 3.55
#